data_AF-A0A963YW25-F1
#
_entry.id   AF-A0A963YW25-F1
#
_cell.length_a   1.000
_cell.length_b   1.000
_cell.length_c   1.000
_cell.angle_alpha   90.00
_cell.angle_beta   90.00
_cell.angle_gamma   90.00
#
_symmetry.space_group_name_H-M   'P 1'
#
loop_
_entity.id
_entity.type
_entity.pdbx_description
1 polymer ?
#
loop_
_entity_poly.entity_id
_entity_poly.type
_entity_poly.pdbx_seq_one_letter_code
_entity_poly.pdbx_strand_id
1 'polypeptide(L)'
;MAAILGRLGSDQAGEVAAAAHMASAMLNRNGLTWADLLAPDVPPAESEEDGWRALVVSNLQYPGLLSDWEKRFLQQLLNRKRISPRQWQKVTQIAEQLRERRAW
;
A
#
# COMPACT_ATOMS: atom_id res chain seq x y z
N MET A 1 14.81 -0.62 23.84
CA MET A 1 15.12 -1.51 22.69
C MET A 1 16.34 -1.05 21.89
N ALA A 2 16.49 0.24 21.57
CA ALA A 2 17.63 0.76 20.79
C ALA A 2 19.03 0.37 21.33
N ALA A 3 19.24 0.39 22.65
CA ALA A 3 20.54 0.06 23.25
C ALA A 3 20.93 -1.44 23.15
N ILE A 4 19.96 -2.35 23.13
CA ILE A 4 20.20 -3.81 23.02
C ILE A 4 20.45 -4.17 21.55
N LEU A 5 19.69 -3.58 20.63
CA LEU A 5 19.89 -3.74 19.19
C LEU A 5 21.24 -3.17 18.74
N GLY A 6 21.71 -2.08 19.36
CA GLY A 6 23.05 -1.53 19.12
C GLY A 6 24.20 -2.46 19.52
N ARG A 7 24.00 -3.39 20.46
CA ARG A 7 25.02 -4.38 20.87
C ARG A 7 25.05 -5.64 20.00
N LEU A 8 24.06 -5.84 19.12
CA LEU A 8 24.09 -6.93 18.13
C LEU A 8 25.16 -6.72 17.05
N GLY A 9 25.70 -5.49 16.92
CA GLY A 9 26.83 -5.16 16.05
C GLY A 9 28.19 -5.11 16.75
N SER A 10 28.32 -5.62 17.99
CA SER A 10 29.60 -5.64 18.73
C SER A 10 30.53 -6.71 18.15
N ASP A 11 31.83 -6.42 18.06
CA ASP A 11 32.88 -7.39 17.64
C ASP A 11 33.12 -8.51 18.67
N GLN A 12 32.52 -8.41 19.85
CA GLN A 12 32.65 -9.41 20.91
C GLN A 12 31.48 -10.41 20.87
N ALA A 13 31.75 -11.63 20.40
CA ALA A 13 30.75 -12.69 20.23
C ALA A 13 29.92 -12.99 21.50
N GLY A 14 30.52 -12.87 22.70
CA GLY A 14 29.81 -13.05 23.97
C GLY A 14 28.76 -11.98 24.26
N GLU A 15 29.03 -10.73 23.86
CA GLU A 15 28.08 -9.63 24.02
C GLU A 15 26.92 -9.71 23.04
N VAL A 16 27.21 -10.14 21.80
CA VAL A 16 26.20 -10.38 20.76
C VAL A 16 25.22 -11.46 21.21
N ALA A 17 25.73 -12.58 21.74
CA ALA A 17 24.89 -13.67 22.24
C ALA A 17 24.00 -13.22 23.40
N ALA A 18 24.56 -12.49 24.38
CA ALA A 18 23.79 -11.97 25.51
C ALA A 18 22.70 -10.98 25.06
N ALA A 19 23.02 -10.08 24.11
CA ALA A 19 22.08 -9.12 23.54
C ALA A 19 20.95 -9.82 22.76
N ALA A 20 21.28 -10.84 21.95
CA ALA A 20 20.31 -11.64 21.22
C ALA A 20 19.34 -12.37 22.16
N HIS A 21 19.86 -12.98 23.24
CA HIS A 21 19.03 -13.62 24.25
C HIS A 21 18.09 -12.64 24.96
N MET A 22 18.59 -11.45 25.34
CA MET A 22 17.76 -10.42 25.96
C MET A 22 16.68 -9.88 25.02
N ALA A 23 17.02 -9.62 23.76
CA ALA A 23 16.06 -9.17 22.76
C ALA A 23 14.96 -10.23 22.50
N SER A 24 15.35 -11.50 22.38
CA SER A 24 14.41 -12.61 22.22
C SER A 24 13.46 -12.75 23.42
N ALA A 25 13.99 -12.63 24.64
CA ALA A 25 13.18 -12.67 25.86
C ALA A 25 12.19 -11.50 25.94
N MET A 26 12.58 -10.31 25.49
CA MET A 26 11.69 -9.14 25.44
C MET A 26 10.54 -9.33 24.44
N LEU A 27 10.83 -9.83 23.24
CA LEU A 27 9.80 -10.12 22.24
C LEU A 27 8.77 -11.11 22.79
N ASN A 28 9.24 -12.24 23.32
CA ASN A 28 8.36 -13.29 23.87
C ASN A 28 7.49 -12.78 25.04
N ARG A 29 8.03 -11.94 25.93
CA ARG A 29 7.26 -11.34 27.03
C ARG A 29 6.14 -10.43 26.56
N ASN A 30 6.24 -9.88 25.35
CA ASN A 30 5.21 -9.05 24.72
C ASN A 30 4.35 -9.84 23.73
N GLY A 31 4.46 -11.18 23.70
CA GLY A 31 3.73 -12.03 22.76
C GLY A 31 4.14 -11.86 21.30
N LEU A 32 5.32 -11.28 21.04
CA LEU A 32 5.88 -11.06 19.72
C LEU A 32 7.00 -12.05 19.45
N THR A 33 7.23 -12.36 18.19
CA THR A 33 8.35 -13.18 17.71
C THR A 33 9.33 -12.34 16.88
N TRP A 34 10.50 -12.90 16.59
CA TRP A 34 11.42 -12.26 15.62
C TRP A 34 10.81 -12.15 14.22
N ALA A 35 9.93 -13.08 13.84
CA ALA A 35 9.21 -13.00 12.58
C ALA A 35 8.27 -11.79 12.56
N ASP A 36 7.59 -11.48 13.67
CA ASP A 36 6.70 -10.31 13.76
C ASP A 36 7.49 -8.99 13.75
N LEU A 37 8.69 -8.97 14.31
CA LEU A 37 9.56 -7.78 14.29
C LEU A 37 10.20 -7.55 12.91
N LEU A 38 10.59 -8.64 12.23
CA LEU A 38 11.23 -8.59 10.91
C LEU A 38 10.24 -8.62 9.75
N ALA A 39 8.97 -8.91 10.04
CA ALA A 39 7.92 -8.83 9.05
C ALA A 39 7.88 -7.40 8.51
N PRO A 40 7.93 -7.21 7.18
CA PRO A 40 7.68 -5.91 6.62
C PRO A 40 6.30 -5.46 7.10
N ASP A 41 6.20 -4.19 7.53
CA ASP A 41 4.94 -3.52 7.80
C ASP A 41 4.21 -3.38 6.46
N VAL A 42 3.65 -4.50 5.98
CA VAL A 42 2.72 -4.52 4.87
C VAL A 42 1.42 -4.06 5.48
N PRO A 43 0.97 -2.82 5.23
CA PRO A 43 -0.32 -2.39 5.72
C PRO A 43 -1.36 -3.42 5.29
N PRO A 44 -2.33 -3.79 6.15
CA PRO A 44 -3.39 -4.71 5.78
C PRO A 44 -4.00 -4.19 4.49
N ALA A 45 -3.98 -5.03 3.44
CA ALA A 45 -4.41 -4.64 2.11
C ALA A 45 -5.75 -3.90 2.22
N GLU A 46 -5.72 -2.59 2.00
CA GLU A 46 -6.92 -1.79 1.84
C GLU A 46 -7.77 -2.53 0.81
N SER A 47 -8.98 -2.91 1.18
CA SER A 47 -9.84 -3.76 0.37
C SER A 47 -9.79 -3.32 -1.08
N GLU A 48 -9.33 -4.17 -2.00
CA GLU A 48 -9.30 -3.90 -3.46
C GLU A 48 -10.66 -3.39 -3.98
N GLU A 49 -11.74 -3.59 -3.21
CA GLU A 49 -13.10 -3.10 -3.45
C GLU A 49 -13.23 -1.57 -3.64
N ASP A 50 -12.29 -0.73 -3.18
CA ASP A 50 -12.38 0.74 -3.31
C ASP A 50 -11.30 1.42 -4.17
N GLY A 51 -10.27 0.70 -4.62
CA GLY A 51 -9.20 1.26 -5.45
C GLY A 51 -9.70 1.87 -6.77
N TRP A 52 -10.77 1.30 -7.33
CA TRP A 52 -11.38 1.84 -8.55
C TRP A 52 -12.13 3.14 -8.32
N ARG A 53 -12.76 3.34 -7.15
CA ARG A 53 -13.43 4.61 -6.82
C ARG A 53 -12.43 5.73 -6.69
N ALA A 54 -11.34 5.47 -5.97
CA ALA A 54 -10.24 6.43 -5.83
C ALA A 54 -9.69 6.84 -7.21
N LEU A 55 -9.48 5.87 -8.11
CA LEU A 55 -9.00 6.14 -9.46
C LEU A 55 -10.02 6.94 -10.30
N VAL A 56 -11.31 6.61 -10.21
CA VAL A 56 -12.39 7.37 -10.88
C VAL A 56 -12.43 8.83 -10.40
N VAL A 57 -12.40 9.05 -9.08
CA VAL A 57 -12.39 10.39 -8.48
C VAL A 57 -11.16 11.17 -8.93
N SER A 58 -9.97 10.55 -8.91
CA SER A 58 -8.73 11.15 -9.39
C SER A 58 -8.82 11.59 -10.85
N ASN A 59 -9.33 10.73 -11.74
CA ASN A 59 -9.45 11.05 -13.16
C ASN A 59 -10.42 12.22 -13.41
N LEU A 60 -11.53 12.29 -12.66
CA LEU A 60 -12.52 13.37 -12.78
C LEU A 60 -12.00 14.74 -12.33
N GLN A 61 -10.83 14.84 -11.68
CA GLN A 61 -10.18 16.12 -11.39
C GLN A 61 -9.68 16.85 -12.64
N TYR A 62 -9.58 16.16 -13.78
CA TYR A 62 -9.08 16.72 -15.04
C TYR A 62 -10.14 16.67 -16.15
N PRO A 63 -11.32 17.27 -15.97
CA PRO A 63 -12.41 17.16 -16.92
C PRO A 63 -12.07 17.76 -18.29
N GLY A 64 -11.15 18.73 -18.37
CA GLY A 64 -10.72 19.31 -19.65
C GLY A 64 -10.01 18.32 -20.59
N LEU A 65 -9.47 17.23 -20.05
CA LEU A 65 -8.70 16.23 -20.80
C LEU A 65 -9.47 14.92 -20.99
N LEU A 66 -10.71 14.86 -20.50
CA LEU A 66 -11.63 13.76 -20.69
C LEU A 66 -12.61 14.11 -21.81
N SER A 67 -12.88 13.15 -22.68
CA SER A 67 -14.02 13.22 -23.61
C SER A 67 -15.34 13.19 -22.85
N ASP A 68 -16.41 13.68 -23.48
CA ASP A 68 -17.74 13.70 -22.86
C ASP A 68 -18.27 12.30 -22.56
N TRP A 69 -17.87 11.31 -23.36
CA TRP A 69 -18.16 9.90 -23.09
C TRP A 69 -17.42 9.40 -21.85
N GLU A 70 -16.11 9.66 -21.71
CA GLU A 70 -15.31 9.24 -20.55
C GLU A 70 -15.84 9.87 -19.25
N LYS A 71 -16.18 11.17 -19.26
CA LYS A 71 -16.78 11.87 -18.11
C LYS A 71 -18.05 11.17 -17.66
N ARG A 72 -18.99 10.96 -18.60
CA ARG A 72 -20.28 10.34 -18.29
C ARG A 72 -20.11 8.89 -17.81
N PHE A 73 -19.18 8.14 -18.39
CA PHE A 73 -18.85 6.78 -17.96
C PHE A 73 -18.34 6.77 -16.51
N LEU A 74 -17.35 7.61 -16.18
CA LEU A 74 -16.78 7.71 -14.84
C LEU A 74 -17.82 8.17 -13.80
N GLN A 75 -18.64 9.18 -14.12
CA GLN A 75 -19.73 9.64 -13.25
C GLN A 75 -20.77 8.53 -12.98
N GLN A 76 -21.10 7.71 -13.97
CA GLN A 76 -22.01 6.57 -13.78
C GLN A 76 -21.43 5.51 -12.84
N LEU A 77 -20.10 5.32 -12.84
CA LEU A 77 -19.46 4.34 -11.96
C LEU A 77 -19.50 4.75 -10.48
N LEU A 78 -19.43 6.05 -10.16
CA LEU A 78 -19.50 6.53 -8.77
C LEU A 78 -20.80 6.13 -8.06
N ASN A 79 -21.90 5.98 -8.80
CA ASN A 79 -23.20 5.57 -8.25
C ASN A 79 -23.31 4.05 -8.03
N ARG A 80 -22.31 3.26 -8.45
CA ARG A 80 -22.35 1.80 -8.32
C ARG A 80 -21.72 1.35 -7.02
N LYS A 81 -22.31 0.31 -6.40
CA LYS A 81 -21.71 -0.35 -5.23
C LYS A 81 -20.46 -1.17 -5.58
N ARG A 82 -20.44 -1.80 -6.76
CA ARG A 82 -19.34 -2.60 -7.31
C ARG A 82 -19.27 -2.44 -8.83
N ILE A 83 -18.10 -2.64 -9.41
CA ILE A 83 -17.89 -2.63 -10.86
C ILE A 83 -17.42 -3.99 -11.36
N SER A 84 -17.70 -4.31 -12.62
CA SER A 84 -17.22 -5.55 -13.23
C SER A 84 -15.74 -5.46 -13.62
N PRO A 85 -15.03 -6.59 -13.79
CA PRO A 85 -13.64 -6.59 -14.26
C PRO A 85 -13.45 -5.84 -15.58
N ARG A 86 -14.41 -5.93 -16.51
CA ARG A 86 -14.38 -5.19 -17.78
C ARG A 86 -14.50 -3.68 -17.58
N GLN A 87 -15.33 -3.25 -16.64
CA GLN A 87 -15.45 -1.83 -16.28
C GLN A 87 -14.15 -1.34 -15.64
N TRP A 88 -13.53 -2.16 -14.79
CA TRP A 88 -12.25 -1.84 -14.19
C TRP A 88 -11.15 -1.66 -15.23
N GLN A 89 -11.01 -2.62 -16.15
CA GLN A 89 -10.10 -2.50 -17.31
C GLN A 89 -10.33 -1.22 -18.11
N LYS A 90 -11.59 -0.79 -18.25
CA LYS A 90 -11.88 0.45 -18.96
C LYS A 90 -11.46 1.69 -18.16
N VAL A 91 -11.64 1.70 -16.84
CA VAL A 91 -11.18 2.78 -15.97
C VAL A 91 -9.66 2.90 -16.00
N THR A 92 -8.93 1.79 -15.93
CA THR A 92 -7.46 1.80 -16.01
C THR A 92 -6.98 2.29 -17.37
N GLN A 93 -7.61 1.85 -18.47
CA GLN A 93 -7.30 2.36 -19.81
C GLN A 93 -7.52 3.89 -19.92
N ILE A 94 -8.61 4.42 -19.36
CA ILE A 94 -8.86 5.87 -19.34
C ILE A 94 -7.79 6.59 -18.51
N ALA A 95 -7.36 6.02 -17.38
CA ALA A 95 -6.32 6.59 -16.55
C ALA A 95 -4.97 6.68 -17.30
N GLU A 96 -4.61 5.64 -18.06
CA GLU A 96 -3.41 5.63 -18.92
C GLU A 96 -3.48 6.71 -20.01
N GLN A 97 -4.59 6.76 -20.75
CA GLN A 97 -4.79 7.78 -21.78
C GLN A 97 -4.77 9.20 -21.21
N LEU A 98 -5.34 9.40 -20.02
CA LEU A 98 -5.31 10.69 -19.34
C LEU A 98 -3.89 11.08 -18.92
N ARG A 99 -3.05 10.13 -18.48
CA ARG A 99 -1.64 10.36 -18.18
C ARG A 99 -0.86 10.80 -19.41
N GLU A 100 -1.10 10.18 -20.55
CA GLU A 100 -0.48 10.57 -21.83
C GLU A 100 -0.90 11.99 -22.21
N ARG A 101 -2.20 12.33 -22.16
CA ARG A 101 -2.70 13.70 -22.40
C ARG A 101 -2.15 14.72 -21.38
N ARG A 102 -1.86 14.27 -20.14
CA ARG A 102 -1.08 14.90 -19.05
C ARG A 102 0.26 15.50 -19.49
N ALA A 103 0.99 14.74 -20.31
CA ALA A 103 2.41 14.94 -20.54
C ALA A 103 2.72 15.88 -21.73
N TRP A 104 1.68 16.41 -22.39
CA TRP A 104 1.76 17.37 -23.50
C TRP A 104 1.17 18.71 -23.07
#